data_AF-A0A2V1GPI6-F1
#
_entry.id   AF-A0A2V1GPI6-F1
#
_cell.length_a   1.000
_cell.length_b   1.000
_cell.length_c   1.000
_cell.angle_alpha   90.00
_cell.angle_beta   90.00
_cell.angle_gamma   90.00
#
_symmetry.space_group_name_H-M   'P 1'
#
loop_
_entity.id
_entity.type
_entity.pdbx_description
1 polymer ?
#
loop_
_entity_poly.entity_id
_entity_poly.type
_entity_poly.pdbx_seq_one_letter_code
_entity_poly.pdbx_strand_id
1 'polypeptide(L)' 'MSVARQPRRSRKQWQALIAAFKKSDLPIEQFCQQHNLSVPLFNKWHPFFTSNQNDSTPEQFASEQNSASAFIDLASLA' A
#
# COMPACT_ATOMS: atom_id res chain seq x y z
N MET A 1 2.68 14.84 18.96
CA MET A 1 3.08 15.10 17.55
C MET A 1 1.86 14.88 16.67
N SER A 2 1.26 15.96 16.14
CA SER A 2 0.05 15.88 15.32
C SER A 2 0.42 15.35 13.94
N VAL A 3 0.06 14.10 13.63
CA VAL A 3 0.24 13.54 12.28
C VAL A 3 -0.62 14.37 11.33
N ALA A 4 0.02 15.26 10.57
CA ALA A 4 -0.63 16.05 9.55
C ALA A 4 -1.33 15.08 8.59
N ARG A 5 -2.67 15.08 8.61
CA ARG A 5 -3.46 14.21 7.74
C ARG A 5 -3.13 14.62 6.31
N GLN A 6 -2.41 13.77 5.59
CA GLN A 6 -2.10 14.01 4.20
C GLN A 6 -3.42 14.22 3.43
N PRO A 7 -3.53 15.30 2.63
CA PRO A 7 -4.75 15.60 1.90
C PRO A 7 -5.16 14.40 1.04
N ARG A 8 -6.45 14.07 1.04
CA ARG A 8 -6.99 12.95 0.26
C ARG A 8 -6.74 13.23 -1.23
N ARG A 9 -5.72 12.58 -1.79
CA ARG A 9 -5.40 12.70 -3.22
C ARG A 9 -6.47 12.01 -4.06
N SER A 10 -7.01 12.71 -5.05
CA SER A 10 -7.99 12.15 -5.97
C SER A 10 -7.34 11.20 -6.98
N ARG A 11 -8.13 10.33 -7.60
CA ARG A 11 -7.68 9.38 -8.63
C ARG A 11 -6.88 10.04 -9.76
N LYS A 12 -7.32 11.20 -10.25
CA LYS A 12 -6.60 12.00 -11.27
C LYS A 12 -5.18 12.38 -10.84
N GLN A 13 -5.00 12.72 -9.57
CA GLN A 13 -3.71 13.13 -9.03
C GLN A 13 -2.72 11.96 -8.96
N TRP A 14 -3.21 10.78 -8.58
CA TRP A 14 -2.41 9.55 -8.62
C TRP A 14 -2.04 9.12 -10.04
N GLN A 15 -2.96 9.25 -10.98
CA GLN A 15 -2.67 8.97 -12.39
C GLN A 15 -1.55 9.88 -12.92
N ALA A 16 -1.57 11.17 -12.57
CA ALA A 16 -0.52 12.11 -12.92
C ALA A 16 0.83 11.75 -12.27
N LEU A 17 0.82 11.31 -11.00
CA LEU A 17 2.03 10.86 -10.30
C LEU A 17 2.64 9.61 -10.94
N ILE A 18 1.82 8.64 -11.33
CA ILE A 18 2.31 7.40 -11.97
C ILE A 18 2.81 7.68 -13.38
N ALA A 19 2.15 8.59 -14.12
CA ALA A 19 2.66 9.05 -15.42
C ALA A 19 3.99 9.80 -15.28
N ALA A 20 4.14 10.61 -14.22
CA ALA A 20 5.41 11.28 -13.92
C ALA A 20 6.49 10.26 -13.55
N PHE A 21 6.19 9.30 -12.66
CA PHE A 21 7.11 8.22 -12.28
C PHE A 21 7.63 7.44 -13.49
N LYS A 22 6.75 7.05 -14.42
CA LYS A 22 7.13 6.38 -15.67
C LYS A 22 8.05 7.20 -16.57
N LYS A 23 8.02 8.54 -16.47
CA LYS A 23 8.93 9.43 -17.21
C LYS A 23 10.23 9.68 -16.47
N SER A 24 10.22 9.57 -15.15
CA SER A 24 11.36 9.95 -14.33
C SER A 24 12.42 8.85 -14.22
N ASP A 25 12.10 7.59 -14.52
CA ASP A 25 13.02 6.43 -14.40
C ASP A 25 13.80 6.41 -13.06
N LEU A 26 13.20 7.01 -12.03
CA LEU A 26 13.76 7.10 -10.69
C LEU A 26 13.31 5.86 -9.91
N PRO A 27 14.11 5.39 -8.93
CA PRO A 27 13.63 4.38 -8.00
C PRO A 27 12.45 4.93 -7.18
N ILE A 28 11.52 4.05 -6.82
CA ILE A 28 10.26 4.39 -6.11
C ILE A 28 10.53 5.21 -4.84
N GLU A 29 11.60 4.89 -4.12
CA GLU A 29 11.96 5.58 -2.87
C GLU A 29 12.32 7.06 -3.10
N GLN A 30 13.16 7.34 -4.10
CA GLN A 30 13.56 8.70 -4.48
C GLN A 30 12.35 9.49 -5.00
N PHE A 31 11.51 8.86 -5.82
CA PHE A 31 10.29 9.50 -6.31
C PHE A 31 9.32 9.81 -5.16
N CYS A 32 9.16 8.88 -4.21
CA CYS A 32 8.31 9.07 -3.05
C CYS A 32 8.81 10.22 -2.17
N GLN A 33 10.11 10.31 -1.92
CA GLN A 33 10.72 11.42 -1.18
C GLN A 33 10.47 12.77 -1.87
N GLN A 34 10.72 12.86 -3.17
CA GLN A 34 10.51 14.10 -3.93
C GLN A 34 9.04 14.56 -3.92
N HIS A 35 8.10 13.63 -3.98
CA HIS A 35 6.66 13.92 -4.04
C HIS A 35 5.95 13.88 -2.67
N ASN A 36 6.73 13.85 -1.57
CA ASN A 36 6.22 13.76 -0.19
C ASN A 36 5.17 12.63 -0.06
N LEU A 37 5.54 11.45 -0.55
CA LEU A 37 4.74 10.25 -0.56
C LEU A 37 5.38 9.20 0.34
N SER A 38 4.52 8.39 0.95
CA SER A 38 4.96 7.16 1.59
C SER A 38 5.04 6.06 0.54
N VAL A 39 6.18 5.36 0.49
CA VAL A 39 6.37 4.14 -0.32
C VAL A 39 5.23 3.12 -0.18
N PRO A 40 4.74 2.77 1.04
CA PRO A 40 3.62 1.83 1.16
C PRO A 40 2.34 2.34 0.50
N LEU A 41 2.10 3.66 0.52
CA LEU A 41 0.96 4.25 -0.16
C LEU A 41 1.13 4.17 -1.68
N PHE A 42 2.34 4.44 -2.19
CA PHE A 42 2.63 4.30 -3.61
C PHE A 42 2.40 2.87 -4.10
N ASN A 43 2.98 1.87 -3.42
CA ASN A 43 2.80 0.46 -3.78
C ASN A 43 1.34 0.02 -3.72
N LYS A 44 0.55 0.55 -2.78
CA LYS A 44 -0.89 0.30 -2.72
C LYS A 44 -1.61 0.82 -3.96
N TRP A 45 -1.30 2.02 -4.44
CA TRP A 45 -2.01 2.64 -5.55
C TRP A 45 -1.46 2.26 -6.93
N HIS A 46 -0.17 1.96 -7.04
CA HIS A 46 0.50 1.58 -8.28
C HIS A 46 -0.27 0.54 -9.14
N PRO A 47 -0.69 -0.63 -8.60
CA PRO A 47 -1.41 -1.64 -9.39
C PRO A 47 -2.77 -1.15 -9.92
N PHE A 48 -3.46 -0.24 -9.22
CA PHE A 48 -4.77 0.29 -9.65
C PHE A 48 -4.70 1.18 -10.90
N PHE A 49 -3.51 1.66 -11.26
CA PHE A 49 -3.31 2.50 -12.45
C PHE A 49 -2.43 1.85 -13.51
N THR A 50 -1.67 0.81 -13.17
CA THR A 50 -0.94 0.01 -14.15
C THR A 50 -1.77 -1.13 -14.71
N SER A 51 -2.72 -1.66 -13.92
CA SER A 51 -3.59 -2.75 -14.35
C SER A 51 -4.85 -2.22 -15.02
N ASN A 52 -4.84 -2.14 -16.34
CA ASN A 52 -6.08 -2.20 -17.10
C ASN A 52 -6.55 -3.66 -17.05
N GLN A 53 -7.67 -3.92 -16.37
CA GLN A 53 -8.39 -5.20 -16.27
C GLN A 53 -7.68 -6.32 -15.50
N ASN A 54 -7.93 -6.45 -14.20
CA ASN A 54 -8.88 -7.43 -13.66
C ASN A 54 -8.92 -7.29 -12.13
N ASP A 55 -10.08 -7.54 -11.59
CA ASP A 55 -10.38 -7.69 -10.17
C ASP A 55 -9.35 -8.59 -9.47
N SER A 56 -8.64 -8.08 -8.45
CA SER A 56 -8.12 -8.84 -7.30
C SER A 56 -7.20 -7.97 -6.45
N THR A 57 -7.71 -7.62 -5.28
CA THR A 57 -7.10 -6.95 -4.14
C THR A 57 -5.74 -7.56 -3.75
N PRO A 58 -4.65 -6.79 -3.64
CA PRO A 58 -3.52 -7.18 -2.79
C PRO A 58 -3.70 -6.48 -1.44
N GLU A 59 -4.61 -7.02 -0.63
CA GLU A 59 -4.52 -6.87 0.82
C GLU A 59 -3.56 -7.95 1.27
N GLN A 60 -2.30 -7.59 1.57
CA GLN A 60 -1.41 -8.29 2.50
C GLN A 60 0.04 -7.80 2.37
N PHE A 61 0.28 -6.58 2.86
CA PHE A 61 1.55 -6.25 3.53
C PHE A 61 1.25 -5.29 4.68
N ALA A 62 0.37 -5.73 5.58
CA ALA A 62 0.41 -5.27 6.96
C ALA A 62 1.32 -6.26 7.70
N SER A 63 2.55 -5.83 7.95
CA SER A 63 3.35 -6.42 9.02
C SER A 63 2.59 -6.18 10.32
N GLU A 64 2.12 -7.24 10.98
CA GLU A 64 1.98 -7.22 12.43
C GLU A 64 2.13 -8.64 12.96
N GLN A 65 3.20 -8.84 13.72
CA GLN A 65 3.43 -10.02 14.52
C GLN A 65 2.39 -10.05 15.65
N ASN A 66 1.63 -11.14 15.80
CA ASN A 66 1.23 -11.59 17.13
C ASN A 66 1.07 -13.11 17.20
N SER A 67 1.89 -13.68 18.06
CA SER A 67 1.89 -15.08 18.50
C SER A 67 0.59 -15.47 19.21
N ALA A 68 0.39 -16.79 19.31
CA ALA A 68 -0.49 -17.46 20.25
C ALA A 68 -2.00 -17.24 20.07
N SER A 69 -2.64 -18.16 19.35
CA SER A 69 -3.62 -19.07 19.96
C SER A 69 -3.87 -20.22 19.00
N ALA A 70 -3.03 -21.25 19.08
CA ALA A 70 -3.53 -22.60 18.86
C ALA A 70 -4.55 -22.81 19.98
N PHE A 71 -5.81 -22.47 19.72
CA PHE A 71 -6.92 -22.82 20.60
C PHE A 71 -6.95 -24.34 20.61
N ILE A 72 -6.34 -24.93 21.63
CA ILE A 72 -6.44 -26.35 21.90
C ILE A 72 -7.93 -26.58 22.22
N ASP A 73 -8.59 -27.32 21.34
CA ASP A 73 -9.99 -27.66 21.47
C ASP A 73 -10.17 -28.57 22.70
N LEU A 74 -10.88 -28.07 23.72
CA LEU A 74 -11.14 -28.77 24.98
C LEU A 74 -12.04 -30.00 24.79
N ALA A 75 -12.65 -30.22 23.61
CA ALA A 75 -13.42 -31.43 23.34
C ALA A 75 -12.54 -32.67 23.13
N SER A 76 -11.20 -32.52 23.07
CA SER A 76 -10.29 -33.66 22.89
C SER A 76 -9.87 -34.36 24.20
N LEU A 77 -10.45 -33.99 25.36
CA LEU A 77 -10.16 -34.56 26.68
C LEU A 77 -11.32 -35.38 27.29
N ALA A 78 -12.31 -35.78 26.47
CA ALA A 78 -13.40 -36.66 26.90
C ALA A 78 -13.21 -38.09 26.35
#